data_AF-A0A7M4G3E6-F1
#
_entry.id   AF-A0A7M4G3E6-F1
#
_cell.length_a   1.000
_cell.length_b   1.000
_cell.length_c   1.000
_cell.angle_alpha   90.00
_cell.angle_beta   90.00
_cell.angle_gamma   90.00
#
_symmetry.space_group_name_H-M   'P 1'
#
loop_
_entity.id
_entity.type
_entity.pdbx_description
1 polymer ?
#
loop_
_entity_poly.entity_id
_entity_poly.type
_entity_poly.pdbx_seq_one_letter_code
_entity_poly.pdbx_strand_id
1 'polypeptide(L)'
;TKYEDNKGSNDSIFDKEAKDLEREVCFIDIACDEIPERYYKESEDPKHFKSQKTGRGLLKEGWRDTQQPIMCSYKLVTVKFEVWGLQTRVEQFVHKVVRDILLIGHRQAFAWVDEWYDMTMDDVREYEKNMHEKTNIKVCSQHSSTVDEIESHAKARVCRFFKHIAHSHLICTCK
;
A
#
# COMPACT_ATOMS: atom_id res chain seq x y z
N THR A 1 -4.44 -11.86 -1.69
CA THR A 1 -3.12 -11.25 -2.03
C THR A 1 -2.06 -12.32 -2.03
N LYS A 2 -1.13 -12.27 -2.99
CA LYS A 2 0.06 -13.12 -3.08
C LYS A 2 1.29 -12.23 -3.32
N TYR A 3 2.48 -12.74 -3.02
CA TYR A 3 3.73 -11.97 -3.13
C TYR A 3 4.79 -12.80 -3.84
N GLU A 4 5.55 -12.18 -4.74
CA GLU A 4 6.68 -12.82 -5.41
C GLU A 4 7.80 -11.80 -5.62
N ASP A 5 9.06 -12.25 -5.59
CA ASP A 5 10.25 -11.43 -5.84
C ASP A 5 10.48 -11.24 -7.36
N ASN A 6 9.52 -10.59 -8.00
CA ASN A 6 9.55 -10.24 -9.42
C ASN A 6 8.89 -8.88 -9.68
N LYS A 7 8.87 -8.47 -10.95
CA LYS A 7 8.36 -7.17 -11.40
C LYS A 7 6.88 -7.18 -11.80
N GLY A 8 6.08 -8.10 -11.27
CA GLY A 8 4.68 -8.27 -11.70
C GLY A 8 4.51 -9.15 -12.94
N SER A 9 5.49 -10.00 -13.26
CA SER A 9 5.54 -10.80 -14.48
C SER A 9 4.73 -12.10 -14.45
N ASN A 10 4.12 -12.47 -13.31
CA ASN A 10 3.33 -13.70 -13.20
C ASN A 10 1.85 -13.41 -13.47
N ASP A 11 1.36 -13.74 -14.68
CA ASP A 11 -0.05 -13.59 -15.03
C ASP A 11 -0.93 -14.70 -14.47
N SER A 12 -0.35 -15.87 -14.16
CA SER A 12 -1.05 -17.08 -13.72
C SER A 12 -1.14 -17.24 -12.20
N ILE A 13 -0.71 -16.24 -11.43
CA ILE A 13 -0.59 -16.34 -9.97
C ILE A 13 -1.93 -16.66 -9.27
N PHE A 14 -3.07 -16.38 -9.90
CA PHE A 14 -4.41 -16.65 -9.39
C PHE A 14 -5.22 -17.67 -10.22
N ASP A 15 -4.57 -18.46 -11.07
CA ASP A 15 -5.29 -19.42 -11.92
C ASP A 15 -6.04 -20.50 -11.12
N LYS A 16 -5.59 -20.81 -9.90
CA LYS A 16 -6.32 -21.75 -9.04
C LYS A 16 -7.63 -21.16 -8.50
N GLU A 17 -7.69 -19.83 -8.35
CA GLU A 17 -8.81 -19.12 -7.74
C GLU A 17 -9.78 -18.53 -8.77
N ALA A 18 -9.28 -18.10 -9.94
CA ALA A 18 -10.05 -17.25 -10.86
C ALA A 18 -9.70 -17.45 -12.34
N LYS A 19 -9.21 -18.63 -12.75
CA LYS A 19 -8.78 -18.88 -14.15
C LYS A 19 -9.88 -18.63 -15.19
N ASP A 20 -11.12 -19.00 -14.88
CA ASP A 20 -12.25 -18.93 -15.81
C ASP A 20 -13.09 -17.65 -15.63
N LEU A 21 -12.64 -16.71 -14.81
CA LEU A 21 -13.29 -15.42 -14.60
C LEU A 21 -12.64 -14.36 -15.50
N GLU A 22 -13.46 -13.55 -16.16
CA GLU A 22 -12.98 -12.34 -16.83
C GLU A 22 -12.38 -11.39 -15.78
N ARG A 23 -11.16 -10.93 -16.03
CA ARG A 23 -10.43 -10.06 -15.10
C ARG A 23 -9.69 -8.96 -15.86
N GLU A 24 -9.72 -7.78 -15.29
CA GLU A 24 -8.87 -6.68 -15.68
C GLU A 24 -7.59 -6.69 -14.85
N VAL A 25 -6.43 -6.53 -15.50
CA VAL A 25 -5.13 -6.42 -14.82
C VAL A 25 -4.75 -4.95 -14.73
N CYS A 26 -4.56 -4.44 -13.51
CA CYS A 26 -4.19 -3.05 -13.27
C CYS A 26 -2.85 -2.96 -12.56
N PHE A 27 -1.81 -2.54 -13.28
CA PHE A 27 -0.52 -2.23 -12.66
C PHE A 27 -0.58 -0.89 -11.92
N ILE A 28 0.00 -0.85 -10.73
CA ILE A 28 0.14 0.38 -9.93
C ILE A 28 1.59 0.82 -9.99
N ASP A 29 1.83 2.03 -10.48
CA ASP A 29 3.14 2.69 -10.48
C ASP A 29 3.22 3.75 -9.39
N ILE A 30 3.91 3.42 -8.29
CA ILE A 30 4.03 4.31 -7.14
C ILE A 30 4.75 5.63 -7.46
N ALA A 31 5.53 5.70 -8.54
CA ALA A 31 6.23 6.93 -8.93
C ALA A 31 5.44 7.71 -9.99
N CYS A 32 4.82 7.01 -10.94
CA CYS A 32 4.27 7.64 -12.15
C CYS A 32 2.75 7.84 -12.13
N ASP A 33 2.00 7.02 -11.40
CA ASP A 33 0.55 7.15 -11.35
C ASP A 33 0.14 8.39 -10.54
N GLU A 34 -0.89 9.08 -11.04
CA GLU A 34 -1.46 10.23 -10.35
C GLU A 34 -2.29 9.80 -9.13
N ILE A 35 -2.19 10.59 -8.05
CA ILE A 35 -3.07 10.49 -6.88
C ILE A 35 -3.92 11.76 -6.77
N PRO A 36 -5.12 11.70 -6.16
CA PRO A 36 -5.89 12.91 -5.90
C PRO A 36 -5.09 13.92 -5.07
N GLU A 37 -5.05 15.17 -5.51
CA GLU A 37 -4.24 16.25 -4.90
C GLU A 37 -4.38 16.36 -3.38
N ARG A 38 -5.60 16.14 -2.86
CA ARG A 38 -5.88 16.16 -1.41
C ARG A 38 -5.08 15.13 -0.58
N TYR A 39 -4.53 14.11 -1.22
CA TYR A 39 -3.69 13.08 -0.61
C TYR A 39 -2.21 13.24 -0.97
N TYR A 40 -1.85 14.19 -1.83
CA TYR A 40 -0.47 14.42 -2.19
C TYR A 40 0.28 15.08 -1.01
N LYS A 41 1.41 14.47 -0.66
CA LYS A 41 2.43 15.08 0.19
C LYS A 41 3.78 14.84 -0.46
N GLU A 42 4.57 15.90 -0.59
CA GLU A 42 5.91 15.81 -1.18
C GLU A 42 6.81 14.83 -0.39
N SER A 43 6.66 14.79 0.94
CA SER A 43 7.37 13.85 1.81
C SER A 43 7.01 12.37 1.57
N GLU A 44 5.86 12.10 0.96
CA GLU A 44 5.37 10.76 0.63
C GLU A 44 5.57 10.43 -0.87
N ASP A 45 6.23 11.31 -1.63
CA ASP A 45 6.45 11.13 -3.07
C ASP A 45 7.75 10.34 -3.37
N PRO A 46 7.67 9.13 -3.95
CA PRO A 46 8.86 8.35 -4.29
C PRO A 46 9.81 9.02 -5.29
N LYS A 47 9.33 10.02 -6.06
CA LYS A 47 10.18 10.83 -6.94
C LYS A 47 11.08 11.81 -6.17
N HIS A 48 10.70 12.18 -4.96
CA HIS A 48 11.38 13.18 -4.12
C HIS A 48 11.98 12.57 -2.83
N PHE A 49 11.56 11.36 -2.46
CA PHE A 49 12.07 10.64 -1.29
C PHE A 49 13.30 9.77 -1.61
N LYS A 50 14.35 9.92 -0.80
CA LYS A 50 15.49 9.00 -0.75
C LYS A 50 15.75 8.53 0.67
N SER A 51 15.73 7.22 0.88
CA SER A 51 16.00 6.59 2.16
C SER A 51 17.46 6.78 2.58
N GLN A 52 17.66 7.20 3.82
CA GLN A 52 18.99 7.31 4.42
C GLN A 52 19.51 5.95 4.90
N LYS A 53 18.61 5.04 5.33
CA LYS A 53 19.00 3.71 5.84
C LYS A 53 19.34 2.72 4.73
N THR A 54 18.64 2.80 3.60
CA THR A 54 18.75 1.83 2.49
C THR A 54 19.36 2.41 1.22
N GLY A 55 19.45 3.75 1.13
CA GLY A 55 19.93 4.45 -0.07
C GLY A 55 18.95 4.46 -1.25
N ARG A 56 17.75 3.90 -1.09
CA ARG A 56 16.73 3.74 -2.14
C ARG A 56 16.03 5.04 -2.49
N GLY A 57 15.61 5.14 -3.75
CA GLY A 57 15.12 6.39 -4.32
C GLY A 57 16.26 7.32 -4.74
N LEU A 58 16.01 8.38 -5.48
CA LEU A 58 14.72 8.82 -6.04
C LEU A 58 14.24 7.87 -7.15
N LEU A 59 12.94 7.58 -7.21
CA LEU A 59 12.37 6.76 -8.28
C LEU A 59 12.10 7.62 -9.53
N LYS A 60 12.62 7.19 -10.67
CA LYS A 60 12.40 7.81 -11.99
C LYS A 60 11.47 6.95 -12.85
N GLU A 61 11.02 7.48 -13.97
CA GLU A 61 10.34 6.67 -14.98
C GLU A 61 11.23 5.46 -15.36
N GLY A 62 10.62 4.28 -15.49
CA GLY A 62 11.35 3.03 -15.70
C GLY A 62 12.09 2.49 -14.47
N TRP A 63 11.83 3.00 -13.26
CA TRP A 63 12.50 2.54 -12.03
C TRP A 63 12.39 1.02 -11.81
N ARG A 64 11.29 0.39 -12.23
CA ARG A 64 11.08 -1.07 -12.10
C ARG A 64 12.21 -1.88 -12.75
N ASP A 65 12.90 -1.32 -13.75
CA ASP A 65 13.99 -2.01 -14.45
C ASP A 65 15.38 -1.77 -13.87
N THR A 66 15.54 -0.71 -13.09
CA THR A 66 16.84 -0.29 -12.56
C THR A 66 17.00 -0.55 -11.06
N GLN A 67 15.89 -0.71 -10.33
CA GLN A 67 15.93 -0.86 -8.88
C GLN A 67 15.94 -2.33 -8.45
N GLN A 68 16.74 -2.64 -7.44
CA GLN A 68 16.80 -3.94 -6.79
C GLN A 68 17.03 -3.81 -5.27
N PRO A 69 16.64 -4.83 -4.48
CA PRO A 69 15.76 -5.91 -4.89
C PRO A 69 14.29 -5.43 -5.00
N ILE A 70 13.49 -6.10 -5.84
CA ILE A 70 12.08 -5.76 -6.11
C ILE A 70 11.15 -6.94 -5.83
N MET A 71 9.98 -6.66 -5.27
CA MET A 71 8.89 -7.62 -5.10
C MET A 71 7.59 -7.06 -5.65
N CYS A 72 6.67 -7.94 -6.02
CA CYS A 72 5.33 -7.58 -6.44
C CYS A 72 4.28 -8.16 -5.49
N SER A 73 3.39 -7.31 -4.99
CA SER A 73 2.14 -7.72 -4.37
C SER A 73 1.07 -7.87 -5.45
N TYR A 74 0.55 -9.09 -5.60
CA TYR A 74 -0.55 -9.40 -6.51
C TYR A 74 -1.86 -9.41 -5.72
N LYS A 75 -2.82 -8.57 -6.09
CA LYS A 75 -4.09 -8.40 -5.37
C LYS A 75 -5.29 -8.74 -6.26
N LEU A 76 -5.80 -9.96 -6.09
CA LEU A 76 -7.10 -10.33 -6.63
C LEU A 76 -8.21 -9.63 -5.82
N VAL A 77 -8.92 -8.71 -6.45
CA VAL A 77 -10.02 -7.95 -5.85
C VAL A 77 -11.32 -8.36 -6.53
N THR A 78 -12.30 -8.79 -5.75
CA THR A 78 -13.64 -9.12 -6.22
C THR A 78 -14.64 -8.24 -5.48
N VAL A 79 -15.47 -7.51 -6.22
CA VAL A 79 -16.56 -6.70 -5.67
C VAL A 79 -17.88 -7.29 -6.15
N LYS A 80 -18.85 -7.38 -5.25
CA LYS A 80 -20.19 -7.85 -5.56
C LYS A 80 -21.21 -6.87 -4.97
N PHE A 81 -22.06 -6.29 -5.82
CA PHE A 81 -23.09 -5.35 -5.39
C PHE A 81 -24.43 -5.63 -6.08
N GLU A 82 -25.32 -6.35 -5.41
CA GLU A 82 -26.57 -6.87 -5.99
C GLU A 82 -27.75 -5.90 -5.82
N VAL A 83 -27.61 -4.68 -6.35
CA VAL A 83 -28.70 -3.70 -6.37
C VAL A 83 -29.05 -3.33 -7.81
N TRP A 84 -30.33 -3.54 -8.14
CA TRP A 84 -30.84 -3.27 -9.48
C TRP A 84 -30.61 -1.81 -9.89
N GLY A 85 -30.11 -1.61 -11.11
CA GLY A 85 -29.80 -0.29 -11.67
C GLY A 85 -28.53 0.38 -11.12
N LEU A 86 -27.86 -0.19 -10.10
CA LEU A 86 -26.69 0.42 -9.47
C LEU A 86 -25.44 -0.47 -9.47
N GLN A 87 -25.57 -1.78 -9.71
CA GLN A 87 -24.48 -2.77 -9.70
C GLN A 87 -23.19 -2.27 -10.36
N THR A 88 -23.18 -2.09 -11.68
CA THR A 88 -21.98 -1.75 -12.45
C THR A 88 -21.32 -0.47 -11.96
N ARG A 89 -22.11 0.58 -11.71
CA ARG A 89 -21.59 1.89 -11.29
C ARG A 89 -20.92 1.81 -9.92
N VAL A 90 -21.52 1.08 -8.99
CA VAL A 90 -20.98 0.94 -7.63
C VAL A 90 -19.76 0.02 -7.62
N GLU A 91 -19.79 -1.10 -8.33
CA GLU A 91 -18.66 -2.02 -8.43
C GLU A 91 -17.43 -1.33 -9.02
N GLN A 92 -17.59 -0.61 -10.14
CA GLN A 92 -16.51 0.17 -10.76
C GLN A 92 -15.97 1.26 -9.83
N PHE A 93 -16.87 1.97 -9.12
CA PHE A 93 -16.46 2.97 -8.15
C PHE A 93 -15.61 2.36 -7.02
N VAL A 94 -16.02 1.22 -6.47
CA VAL A 94 -15.26 0.53 -5.42
C VAL A 94 -13.90 0.07 -5.95
N HIS A 95 -13.82 -0.48 -7.15
CA HIS A 95 -12.52 -0.84 -7.76
C HIS A 95 -11.59 0.36 -7.89
N LYS A 96 -12.10 1.52 -8.33
CA LYS A 96 -11.32 2.76 -8.38
C LYS A 96 -10.82 3.18 -6.99
N VAL A 97 -11.69 3.16 -5.97
CA VAL A 97 -11.31 3.49 -4.59
C VAL A 97 -10.25 2.53 -4.07
N VAL A 98 -10.38 1.22 -4.34
CA VAL A 98 -9.38 0.23 -3.95
C VAL A 98 -8.04 0.53 -4.62
N ARG A 99 -8.02 0.82 -5.93
CA ARG A 99 -6.80 1.21 -6.65
C ARG A 99 -6.12 2.42 -6.00
N ASP A 100 -6.88 3.47 -5.71
CA ASP A 100 -6.35 4.70 -5.09
C ASP A 100 -5.75 4.42 -3.69
N ILE A 101 -6.44 3.62 -2.86
CA ILE A 101 -5.94 3.21 -1.54
C ILE A 101 -4.63 2.44 -1.66
N LEU A 102 -4.53 1.53 -2.62
CA LEU A 102 -3.33 0.74 -2.85
C LEU A 102 -2.17 1.63 -3.31
N LEU A 103 -2.41 2.52 -4.27
CA LEU A 103 -1.38 3.45 -4.75
C LEU A 103 -0.85 4.34 -3.63
N ILE A 104 -1.73 4.98 -2.86
CA ILE A 104 -1.36 5.85 -1.74
C ILE A 104 -0.60 5.05 -0.67
N GLY A 105 -1.13 3.90 -0.25
CA GLY A 105 -0.51 3.08 0.79
C GLY A 105 0.87 2.56 0.40
N HIS A 106 1.08 2.20 -0.86
CA HIS A 106 2.40 1.76 -1.35
C HIS A 106 3.40 2.92 -1.50
N ARG A 107 2.94 4.14 -1.87
CA ARG A 107 3.78 5.35 -1.83
C ARG A 107 4.26 5.67 -0.42
N GLN A 108 3.33 5.67 0.54
CA GLN A 108 3.60 5.86 1.97
C GLN A 108 4.60 4.83 2.51
N ALA A 109 4.41 3.56 2.17
CA ALA A 109 5.32 2.50 2.60
C ALA A 109 6.75 2.70 2.13
N PHE A 110 6.93 3.13 0.88
CA PHE A 110 8.24 3.44 0.34
C PHE A 110 8.86 4.65 1.04
N ALA A 111 8.10 5.73 1.20
CA ALA A 111 8.55 6.96 1.83
C ALA A 111 8.83 6.84 3.34
N TRP A 112 8.15 5.92 4.03
CA TRP A 112 8.35 5.69 5.46
C TRP A 112 9.33 4.55 5.75
N VAL A 113 10.06 4.05 4.75
CA VAL A 113 11.01 2.92 4.92
C VAL A 113 12.00 3.16 6.05
N ASP A 114 12.52 4.38 6.19
CA ASP A 114 13.48 4.70 7.25
C ASP A 114 12.87 4.58 8.66
N GLU A 115 11.56 4.70 8.80
CA GLU A 115 10.87 4.59 10.08
C GLU A 115 10.73 3.13 10.52
N TRP A 116 10.47 2.20 9.59
CA TRP A 116 10.15 0.80 9.93
C TRP A 116 11.25 -0.22 9.61
N TYR A 117 12.28 0.16 8.84
CA TYR A 117 13.34 -0.77 8.39
C TYR A 117 14.00 -1.53 9.55
N ASP A 118 14.38 -0.81 10.61
CA ASP A 118 15.09 -1.38 11.78
C ASP A 118 14.16 -1.94 12.87
N MET A 119 12.84 -1.78 12.74
CA MET A 119 11.92 -2.29 13.76
C MET A 119 12.01 -3.82 13.84
N THR A 120 11.93 -4.41 15.01
CA THR A 120 11.71 -5.85 15.16
C THR A 120 10.22 -6.16 15.02
N MET A 121 9.86 -7.44 14.90
CA MET A 121 8.44 -7.83 14.96
C MET A 121 7.80 -7.50 16.32
N ASP A 122 8.59 -7.47 17.39
CA ASP A 122 8.11 -7.09 18.71
C ASP A 122 7.87 -5.58 18.80
N ASP A 123 8.76 -4.76 18.23
CA ASP A 123 8.54 -3.30 18.12
C ASP A 123 7.26 -2.99 17.34
N VAL A 124 7.00 -3.76 16.27
CA VAL A 124 5.77 -3.64 15.47
C VAL A 124 4.54 -3.96 16.31
N ARG A 125 4.56 -5.07 17.06
CA ARG A 125 3.45 -5.48 17.95
C ARG A 125 3.19 -4.43 19.04
N GLU A 126 4.24 -3.89 19.64
CA GLU A 126 4.12 -2.85 20.65
C GLU A 126 3.56 -1.55 20.07
N TYR A 127 4.08 -1.10 18.92
CA TYR A 127 3.59 0.09 18.23
C TYR A 127 2.09 -0.02 17.93
N GLU A 128 1.65 -1.16 17.43
CA GLU A 128 0.25 -1.43 17.14
C GLU A 128 -0.64 -1.43 18.36
N LYS A 129 -0.18 -2.06 19.46
CA LYS A 129 -0.89 -2.06 20.73
C LYS A 129 -1.11 -0.63 21.21
N ASN A 130 -0.04 0.17 21.23
CA ASN A 130 -0.09 1.58 21.64
C ASN A 130 -1.02 2.40 20.74
N MET A 131 -1.02 2.16 19.43
CA MET A 131 -1.92 2.83 18.50
C MET A 131 -3.38 2.41 18.69
N HIS A 132 -3.64 1.12 18.88
CA HIS A 132 -4.98 0.61 19.11
C HIS A 132 -5.60 1.19 20.40
N GLU A 133 -4.84 1.24 21.48
CA GLU A 133 -5.27 1.84 22.75
C GLU A 133 -5.59 3.32 22.60
N LYS A 134 -4.71 4.09 21.93
CA LYS A 134 -4.96 5.51 21.65
C LYS A 134 -6.21 5.73 20.80
N THR A 135 -6.46 4.89 19.80
CA THR A 135 -7.68 4.96 18.98
C THR A 135 -8.92 4.65 19.81
N ASN A 136 -8.90 3.61 20.63
CA ASN A 136 -10.04 3.21 21.46
C ASN A 136 -10.43 4.29 22.48
N ILE A 137 -9.45 4.92 23.13
CA ILE A 137 -9.71 6.03 24.06
C ILE A 137 -10.48 7.15 23.35
N LYS A 138 -10.14 7.47 22.09
CA LYS A 138 -10.74 8.57 21.32
C LYS A 138 -12.14 8.27 20.81
N VAL A 139 -12.39 7.04 20.36
CA VAL A 139 -13.74 6.60 19.99
C VAL A 139 -14.67 6.73 21.20
N CYS A 140 -14.17 6.42 22.41
CA CYS A 140 -14.92 6.57 23.64
C CYS A 140 -15.04 8.03 24.13
N SER A 141 -14.11 8.94 23.77
CA SER A 141 -14.05 10.30 24.34
C SER A 141 -14.60 11.43 23.44
N GLN A 142 -15.23 11.12 22.30
CA GLN A 142 -15.92 12.08 21.41
C GLN A 142 -15.09 13.32 21.00
N HIS A 143 -13.75 13.24 20.97
CA HIS A 143 -12.90 14.33 20.48
C HIS A 143 -12.44 14.06 19.04
N SER A 144 -12.52 15.09 18.19
CA SER A 144 -11.97 15.06 16.83
C SER A 144 -10.45 14.85 16.88
N SER A 145 -9.94 13.89 16.11
CA SER A 145 -8.50 13.63 16.01
C SER A 145 -7.79 14.72 15.22
N THR A 146 -6.52 15.00 15.55
CA THR A 146 -5.68 15.92 14.77
C THR A 146 -5.05 15.21 13.56
N VAL A 147 -4.55 15.98 12.59
CA VAL A 147 -3.95 15.45 11.34
C VAL A 147 -2.74 14.55 11.63
N ASP A 148 -1.86 14.96 12.54
CA ASP A 148 -0.65 14.23 12.93
C ASP A 148 -0.97 12.84 13.51
N GLU A 149 -2.10 12.70 14.20
CA GLU A 149 -2.49 11.46 14.83
C GLU A 149 -3.09 10.46 13.83
N ILE A 150 -3.85 10.94 12.85
CA ILE A 150 -4.35 10.13 11.72
C ILE A 150 -3.17 9.57 10.93
N GLU A 151 -2.13 10.39 10.72
CA GLU A 151 -0.89 9.98 10.09
C GLU A 151 -0.18 8.88 10.89
N SER A 152 -0.07 9.02 12.22
CA SER A 152 0.54 7.99 13.06
C SER A 152 -0.18 6.62 12.98
N HIS A 153 -1.51 6.62 12.88
CA HIS A 153 -2.28 5.39 12.77
C HIS A 153 -2.18 4.77 11.36
N ALA A 154 -2.12 5.60 10.31
CA ALA A 154 -1.81 5.13 8.96
C ALA A 154 -0.42 4.50 8.91
N LYS A 155 0.59 5.14 9.51
CA LYS A 155 1.95 4.62 9.68
C LYS A 155 1.95 3.26 10.37
N ALA A 156 1.23 3.10 11.47
CA ALA A 156 1.11 1.81 12.17
C ALA A 156 0.71 0.65 11.25
N ARG A 157 -0.34 0.89 10.46
CA ARG A 157 -0.90 -0.11 9.56
C ARG A 157 0.05 -0.42 8.41
N VAL A 158 0.73 0.61 7.89
CA VAL A 158 1.77 0.46 6.86
C VAL A 158 2.95 -0.34 7.43
N CYS A 159 3.51 0.03 8.58
CA CYS A 159 4.62 -0.69 9.22
C CYS A 159 4.30 -2.17 9.43
N ARG A 160 3.12 -2.50 10.00
CA ARG A 160 2.65 -3.88 10.17
C ARG A 160 2.69 -4.68 8.88
N PHE A 161 2.03 -4.13 7.86
CA PHE A 161 1.81 -4.81 6.60
C PHE A 161 3.16 -5.04 5.90
N PHE A 162 3.99 -4.01 5.79
CA PHE A 162 5.25 -4.13 5.07
C PHE A 162 6.29 -4.97 5.82
N LYS A 163 6.31 -4.99 7.15
CA LYS A 163 7.21 -5.90 7.91
C LYS A 163 6.90 -7.39 7.74
N HIS A 164 5.62 -7.76 7.60
CA HIS A 164 5.23 -9.16 7.41
C HIS A 164 5.52 -9.67 5.99
N ILE A 165 5.68 -8.77 5.04
CA ILE A 165 5.54 -9.06 3.61
C ILE A 165 6.81 -8.73 2.83
N ALA A 166 7.46 -7.62 3.18
CA ALA A 166 8.76 -7.27 2.64
C ALA A 166 9.84 -7.89 3.54
N HIS A 167 10.71 -8.72 2.97
CA HIS A 167 11.93 -9.20 3.61
C HIS A 167 12.94 -8.04 3.82
N SER A 168 12.58 -7.01 4.59
CA SER A 168 13.30 -5.78 4.93
C SER A 168 13.92 -4.98 3.76
N HIS A 169 14.04 -5.53 2.55
CA HIS A 169 14.94 -5.05 1.52
C HIS A 169 14.27 -4.89 0.17
N LEU A 170 13.00 -5.23 -0.05
CA LEU A 170 12.40 -5.22 -1.40
C LEU A 170 11.59 -3.94 -1.68
N ILE A 171 11.69 -3.37 -2.88
CA ILE A 171 10.75 -2.31 -3.31
C ILE A 171 9.46 -3.01 -3.72
N CYS A 172 8.32 -2.59 -3.16
CA CYS A 172 7.04 -3.21 -3.45
C CYS A 172 6.36 -2.57 -4.65
N THR A 173 6.20 -3.30 -5.75
CA THR A 173 5.20 -3.02 -6.78
C THR A 173 3.85 -3.63 -6.40
N CYS A 174 2.77 -3.16 -7.02
CA CYS A 174 1.44 -3.76 -6.88
C CYS A 174 0.83 -4.01 -8.27
N LYS A 175 0.21 -5.19 -8.44
CA LYS A 175 -0.52 -5.64 -9.63
C LYS A 175 -1.84 -6.29 -9.21
#